data_AF-A0AAD3ZI44-F1
#
_entry.id   AF-A0AAD3ZI44-F1
#
_cell.length_a   1.000
_cell.length_b   1.000
_cell.length_c   1.000
_cell.angle_alpha   90.00
_cell.angle_beta   90.00
_cell.angle_gamma   90.00
#
_symmetry.space_group_name_H-M   'P 1'
#
loop_
_entity.id
_entity.type
_entity.pdbx_description
1 polymer ?
#
loop_
_entity_poly.entity_id
_entity_poly.type
_entity_poly.pdbx_seq_one_letter_code
_entity_poly.pdbx_strand_id
1 'polypeptide(L)'
;MSNVKNVRKWLGFRQVPGIEVSPGSLLALGLGLLLGRTAFADSLSPFGPALYAGTRTLGGSIGVFAGLGVLAGSATRGDWLLLGYHALAIILVSLLLKPDLSGHYPKALDSIIAGAVVAVSRGIVSTIDSPTLYAYLFALLEGLCAVIIAYLSKAAFSYAKDMSPAQKERSSESLLVLILFALGGLAGIGVHGMNIATAAVMSCTLIAGYAAGPGPGAVSGMAGGLVVALTGIEDPGIIGVLGISGVLAGIGGWFGKIEAVLGYLSGGLLMSLYTDPGRPLVSAQRLLMQAVAAVPVFLMGNSVAREISQRFPVLSQARRSEKPKFDFEPLRIRIAAVSHALTEMGDMLDQAASTALAEPRSPEDSGLLGAQAVMPLKQVAERVCRGCDRRPTCWEDEFGDTYEAFSAFIRQLSISGHVSSENDVSGLSDRCVRFPEVVAEMNHHREIQRLTTRISMMDRETKESIAFQYKCLGRLLASRPVPASEEKRRSSRPGLKVTVKGETIPAAGGISAGDNWVKYDLDRRRMLLALVDGMGKGDKAAKQSRDTLEILKALLDCGLDYDSSISFLNSALFLAGTPDSFVAVDCLLIDQETERAYFHKLGAPPSFIRKKDGNVLVVRGQKPP
;
A
#
# COMPACT_ATOMS: atom_id res chain seq x y z
N MET A 1 39.10 -28.94 2.61
CA MET A 1 38.10 -30.03 2.84
C MET A 1 38.65 -31.16 3.71
N SER A 2 39.11 -30.92 4.95
CA SER A 2 39.48 -32.02 5.87
C SER A 2 39.14 -31.83 7.36
N ASN A 3 38.72 -30.64 7.81
CA ASN A 3 38.53 -30.38 9.25
C ASN A 3 37.08 -30.38 9.77
N VAL A 4 36.08 -30.80 8.98
CA VAL A 4 34.66 -30.84 9.44
C VAL A 4 34.30 -32.19 10.08
N LYS A 5 35.14 -33.23 9.97
CA LYS A 5 34.80 -34.58 10.46
C LYS A 5 34.93 -34.76 11.97
N ASN A 6 35.67 -33.92 12.68
CA ASN A 6 35.96 -34.15 14.11
C ASN A 6 34.96 -33.54 15.10
N VAL A 7 34.06 -32.64 14.66
CA VAL A 7 33.01 -32.10 15.55
C VAL A 7 31.83 -33.08 15.72
N ARG A 8 31.60 -33.95 14.72
CA ARG A 8 30.51 -34.95 14.75
C ARG A 8 30.68 -36.06 15.80
N LYS A 9 31.87 -36.24 16.36
CA LYS A 9 32.18 -37.36 17.27
C LYS A 9 31.99 -37.02 18.75
N TRP A 10 31.83 -35.74 19.10
CA TRP A 10 31.77 -35.29 20.50
C TRP A 10 30.33 -35.19 21.04
N LEU A 11 29.33 -35.05 20.16
CA LEU A 11 27.91 -35.04 20.53
C LEU A 11 27.32 -36.44 20.24
N GLY A 12 27.29 -37.29 21.26
CA GLY A 12 26.75 -38.65 21.22
C GLY A 12 25.24 -38.72 21.01
N PHE A 13 24.74 -38.22 19.88
CA PHE A 13 23.39 -38.52 19.39
C PHE A 13 23.43 -39.85 18.63
N ARG A 14 22.94 -40.92 19.26
CA ARG A 14 22.53 -42.14 18.55
C ARG A 14 21.54 -41.74 17.46
N GLN A 15 21.90 -42.00 16.20
CA GLN A 15 21.03 -41.77 15.04
C GLN A 15 19.76 -42.62 15.18
N VAL A 16 18.60 -41.97 15.32
CA VAL A 16 17.32 -42.59 15.03
C VAL A 16 17.25 -42.78 13.50
N PRO A 17 16.97 -43.99 12.98
CA PRO A 17 17.02 -44.23 11.55
C PRO A 17 15.92 -43.41 10.84
N GLY A 18 16.29 -42.64 9.80
CA GLY A 18 15.33 -42.07 8.84
C GLY A 18 14.99 -40.58 8.95
N ILE A 19 15.57 -39.82 9.90
CA ILE A 19 15.35 -38.37 10.00
C ILE A 19 16.66 -37.64 9.68
N GLU A 20 16.91 -37.35 8.39
CA GLU A 20 18.02 -36.48 8.01
C GLU A 20 17.67 -35.02 8.29
N VAL A 21 18.53 -34.32 9.04
CA VAL A 21 18.37 -32.87 9.31
C VAL A 21 18.83 -32.10 8.08
N SER A 22 17.87 -31.53 7.35
CA SER A 22 18.14 -30.64 6.22
C SER A 22 18.09 -29.16 6.68
N PRO A 23 18.72 -28.22 5.93
CA PRO A 23 18.54 -26.79 6.19
C PRO A 23 17.06 -26.35 6.18
N GLY A 24 16.23 -27.00 5.33
CA GLY A 24 14.79 -26.77 5.30
C GLY A 24 14.09 -27.22 6.58
N SER A 25 14.56 -28.29 7.22
CA SER A 25 14.02 -28.78 8.49
C SER A 25 14.33 -27.82 9.65
N LEU A 26 15.54 -27.23 9.68
CA LEU A 26 15.89 -26.19 10.66
C LEU A 26 15.09 -24.89 10.45
N LEU A 27 14.88 -24.49 9.19
CA LEU A 27 14.04 -23.34 8.86
C LEU A 27 12.58 -23.58 9.30
N ALA A 28 12.04 -24.77 9.05
CA ALA A 28 10.70 -25.15 9.47
C ALA A 28 10.55 -25.18 11.01
N LEU A 29 11.58 -25.63 11.74
CA LEU A 29 11.63 -25.56 13.20
C LEU A 29 11.55 -24.11 13.69
N GLY A 30 12.38 -23.22 13.13
CA GLY A 30 12.40 -21.80 13.52
C GLY A 30 11.10 -21.07 13.20
N LEU A 31 10.55 -21.30 11.99
CA LEU A 31 9.24 -20.76 11.62
C LEU A 31 8.13 -21.33 12.50
N GLY A 32 8.17 -22.63 12.82
CA GLY A 32 7.21 -23.26 13.74
C GLY A 32 7.24 -22.63 15.12
N LEU A 33 8.43 -22.38 15.69
CA LEU A 33 8.58 -21.75 17.01
C LEU A 33 7.94 -20.37 17.06
N LEU A 34 8.17 -19.56 16.02
CA LEU A 34 7.63 -18.22 15.96
C LEU A 34 6.12 -18.20 15.64
N LEU A 35 5.68 -18.96 14.62
CA LEU A 35 4.27 -19.06 14.24
C LEU A 35 3.41 -19.74 15.31
N GLY A 36 3.98 -20.61 16.14
CA GLY A 36 3.32 -21.19 17.31
C GLY A 36 3.08 -20.17 18.44
N ARG A 37 3.87 -19.08 18.50
CA ARG A 37 3.63 -17.95 19.41
C ARG A 37 2.65 -16.91 18.85
N THR A 38 2.52 -16.83 17.52
CA THR A 38 1.73 -15.79 16.86
C THR A 38 0.24 -15.97 17.16
N ALA A 39 -0.35 -14.99 17.82
CA ALA A 39 -1.79 -14.86 18.00
C ALA A 39 -2.19 -13.41 17.73
N PHE A 40 -3.22 -13.21 16.90
CA PHE A 40 -3.79 -11.91 16.59
C PHE A 40 -5.04 -11.66 17.44
N ALA A 41 -5.23 -10.41 17.87
CA ALA A 41 -6.30 -10.01 18.79
C ALA A 41 -6.44 -10.95 20.02
N ASP A 42 -5.30 -11.46 20.50
CA ASP A 42 -5.15 -12.45 21.59
C ASP A 42 -5.92 -13.78 21.47
N SER A 43 -6.66 -13.99 20.38
CA SER A 43 -7.54 -15.16 20.23
C SER A 43 -7.32 -15.95 18.93
N LEU A 44 -6.83 -15.30 17.87
CA LEU A 44 -6.74 -15.86 16.53
C LEU A 44 -5.34 -16.40 16.21
N SER A 45 -5.19 -17.72 16.15
CA SER A 45 -3.89 -18.41 16.05
C SER A 45 -3.83 -19.53 14.99
N PRO A 46 -4.19 -19.28 13.72
CA PRO A 46 -4.23 -20.32 12.68
C PRO A 46 -2.84 -20.76 12.20
N PHE A 47 -1.77 -20.06 12.57
CA PHE A 47 -0.46 -20.12 11.91
C PHE A 47 0.31 -21.41 12.13
N GLY A 48 0.46 -21.83 13.39
CA GLY A 48 1.25 -23.01 13.75
C GLY A 48 0.70 -24.30 13.13
N PRO A 49 -0.56 -24.66 13.41
CA PRO A 49 -1.19 -25.84 12.83
C PRO A 49 -1.22 -25.84 11.29
N ALA A 50 -1.44 -24.67 10.68
CA ALA A 50 -1.44 -24.55 9.21
C ALA A 50 -0.04 -24.76 8.60
N LEU A 51 1.03 -24.28 9.26
CA LEU A 51 2.41 -24.58 8.86
C LEU A 51 2.67 -26.10 8.89
N TYR A 52 2.27 -26.76 9.97
CA TYR A 52 2.42 -28.20 10.10
C TYR A 52 1.65 -28.92 8.99
N ALA A 53 0.39 -28.58 8.75
CA ALA A 53 -0.43 -29.22 7.73
C ALA A 53 0.15 -29.05 6.31
N GLY A 54 0.63 -27.85 5.97
CA GLY A 54 1.27 -27.60 4.67
C GLY A 54 2.55 -28.42 4.48
N THR A 55 3.41 -28.48 5.49
CA THR A 55 4.70 -29.19 5.42
C THR A 55 4.57 -30.71 5.59
N ARG A 56 3.54 -31.20 6.28
CA ARG A 56 3.28 -32.63 6.51
C ARG A 56 3.06 -33.41 5.22
N THR A 57 2.47 -32.76 4.21
CA THR A 57 2.21 -33.37 2.89
C THR A 57 3.47 -33.52 2.04
N LEU A 58 4.54 -32.76 2.32
CA LEU A 58 5.80 -32.79 1.57
C LEU A 58 6.70 -33.99 1.93
N GLY A 59 6.38 -34.72 3.00
CA GLY A 59 7.19 -35.85 3.49
C GLY A 59 8.52 -35.43 4.14
N GLY A 60 9.31 -36.43 4.54
CA GLY A 60 10.63 -36.23 5.15
C GLY A 60 10.61 -35.60 6.54
N SER A 61 11.76 -35.07 6.97
CA SER A 61 11.94 -34.50 8.31
C SER A 61 11.29 -33.12 8.49
N ILE A 62 11.01 -32.38 7.41
CA ILE A 62 10.53 -30.98 7.47
C ILE A 62 9.24 -30.84 8.29
N GLY A 63 8.23 -31.67 8.02
CA GLY A 63 6.97 -31.63 8.77
C GLY A 63 7.13 -31.95 10.25
N VAL A 64 8.00 -32.90 10.60
CA VAL A 64 8.28 -33.26 12.01
C VAL A 64 8.90 -32.07 12.75
N PHE A 65 9.91 -31.42 12.14
CA PHE A 65 10.55 -30.25 12.73
C PHE A 65 9.60 -29.04 12.80
N ALA A 66 8.72 -28.85 11.82
CA ALA A 66 7.67 -27.83 11.88
C ALA A 66 6.75 -28.06 13.10
N GLY A 67 6.25 -29.28 13.29
CA GLY A 67 5.37 -29.63 14.41
C GLY A 67 6.05 -29.45 15.77
N LEU A 68 7.31 -29.89 15.91
CA LEU A 68 8.10 -29.67 17.12
C LEU A 68 8.30 -28.17 17.40
N GLY A 69 8.56 -27.38 16.36
CA GLY A 69 8.68 -25.93 16.47
C GLY A 69 7.39 -25.31 16.99
N VAL A 70 6.24 -25.66 16.38
CA VAL A 70 4.93 -25.14 16.78
C VAL A 70 4.62 -25.43 18.25
N LEU A 71 4.82 -26.66 18.70
CA LEU A 71 4.60 -27.03 20.10
C LEU A 71 5.53 -26.27 21.05
N ALA A 72 6.82 -26.17 20.71
CA ALA A 72 7.78 -25.41 21.50
C ALA A 72 7.40 -23.92 21.57
N GLY A 73 7.02 -23.32 20.44
CA GLY A 73 6.57 -21.93 20.35
C GLY A 73 5.35 -21.68 21.24
N SER A 74 4.33 -22.53 21.11
CA SER A 74 3.10 -22.43 21.90
C SER A 74 3.39 -22.51 23.40
N ALA A 75 4.26 -23.45 23.80
CA ALA A 75 4.66 -23.61 25.20
C ALA A 75 5.36 -22.36 25.74
N THR A 76 6.15 -21.65 24.93
CA THR A 76 6.80 -20.39 25.37
C THR A 76 5.84 -19.21 25.55
N ARG A 77 4.59 -19.30 25.09
CA ARG A 77 3.55 -18.28 25.38
C ARG A 77 2.96 -18.44 26.78
N GLY A 78 3.08 -19.64 27.38
CA GLY A 78 2.54 -19.93 28.72
C GLY A 78 1.02 -20.19 28.75
N ASP A 79 0.38 -20.30 27.57
CA ASP A 79 -1.04 -20.60 27.44
C ASP A 79 -1.24 -22.10 27.14
N TRP A 80 -1.71 -22.84 28.15
CA TRP A 80 -1.92 -24.29 28.06
C TRP A 80 -3.08 -24.68 27.14
N LEU A 81 -4.11 -23.84 27.01
CA LEU A 81 -5.23 -24.11 26.11
C LEU A 81 -4.78 -23.96 24.65
N LEU A 82 -3.98 -22.92 24.36
CA LEU A 82 -3.37 -22.74 23.05
C LEU A 82 -2.46 -23.93 22.67
N LEU A 83 -1.61 -24.37 23.61
CA LEU A 83 -0.76 -25.55 23.41
C LEU A 83 -1.60 -26.81 23.16
N GLY A 84 -2.68 -27.01 23.93
CA GLY A 84 -3.60 -28.12 23.76
C GLY A 84 -4.29 -28.13 22.40
N TYR A 85 -4.78 -26.96 21.96
CA TYR A 85 -5.34 -26.75 20.61
C TYR A 85 -4.32 -27.12 19.52
N HIS A 86 -3.10 -26.58 19.58
CA HIS A 86 -2.06 -26.87 18.59
C HIS A 86 -1.67 -28.34 18.57
N ALA A 87 -1.55 -28.98 19.74
CA ALA A 87 -1.26 -30.41 19.84
C ALA A 87 -2.39 -31.26 19.23
N LEU A 88 -3.64 -30.96 19.53
CA LEU A 88 -4.81 -31.64 18.98
C LEU A 88 -4.86 -31.49 17.45
N ALA A 89 -4.66 -30.27 16.93
CA ALA A 89 -4.63 -30.01 15.50
C ALA A 89 -3.51 -30.81 14.80
N ILE A 90 -2.30 -30.86 15.37
CA ILE A 90 -1.17 -31.64 14.85
C ILE A 90 -1.50 -33.15 14.83
N ILE A 91 -2.12 -33.68 15.88
CA ILE A 91 -2.52 -35.10 15.94
C ILE A 91 -3.55 -35.40 14.83
N LEU A 92 -4.61 -34.60 14.74
CA LEU A 92 -5.67 -34.79 13.74
C LEU A 92 -5.15 -34.66 12.30
N VAL A 93 -4.31 -33.65 12.03
CA VAL A 93 -3.62 -33.50 10.73
C VAL A 93 -2.78 -34.74 10.42
N SER A 94 -2.07 -35.29 11.41
CA SER A 94 -1.21 -36.48 11.20
C SER A 94 -1.99 -37.75 10.87
N LEU A 95 -3.24 -37.86 11.37
CA LEU A 95 -4.14 -38.98 11.09
C LEU A 95 -4.81 -38.86 9.72
N LEU A 96 -5.21 -37.64 9.33
CA LEU A 96 -6.00 -37.38 8.12
C LEU A 96 -5.15 -37.12 6.87
N LEU A 97 -4.00 -36.46 7.01
CA LEU A 97 -3.10 -36.13 5.89
C LEU A 97 -1.90 -37.07 5.86
N LYS A 98 -1.86 -37.91 4.82
CA LYS A 98 -0.70 -38.77 4.53
C LYS A 98 0.34 -38.00 3.69
N PRO A 99 1.65 -38.29 3.85
CA PRO A 99 2.67 -37.65 3.04
C PRO A 99 2.52 -38.07 1.58
N ASP A 100 2.44 -37.12 0.66
CA ASP A 100 2.32 -37.37 -0.76
C ASP A 100 3.71 -37.35 -1.40
N LEU A 101 4.26 -38.55 -1.63
CA LEU A 101 5.58 -38.75 -2.23
C LEU A 101 5.56 -38.63 -3.77
N SER A 102 4.39 -38.39 -4.39
CA SER A 102 4.23 -38.42 -5.85
C SER A 102 4.69 -37.15 -6.58
N GLY A 103 5.13 -36.12 -5.85
CA GLY A 103 5.72 -34.90 -6.41
C GLY A 103 4.76 -34.03 -7.25
N HIS A 104 3.47 -34.38 -7.31
CA HIS A 104 2.48 -33.61 -8.06
C HIS A 104 2.02 -32.37 -7.28
N TYR A 105 1.77 -31.29 -8.05
CA TYR A 105 1.36 -29.97 -7.58
C TYR A 105 0.12 -30.04 -6.65
N PRO A 106 -0.05 -29.14 -5.66
CA PRO A 106 -0.97 -29.36 -4.56
C PRO A 106 -2.41 -29.60 -5.02
N LYS A 107 -3.04 -30.67 -4.54
CA LYS A 107 -4.50 -30.74 -4.49
C LYS A 107 -4.95 -29.70 -3.48
N ALA A 108 -5.74 -28.72 -3.90
CA ALA A 108 -6.35 -27.71 -3.02
C ALA A 108 -7.12 -28.37 -1.84
N LEU A 109 -7.55 -29.62 -2.04
CA LEU A 109 -8.18 -30.47 -1.04
C LEU A 109 -7.36 -30.62 0.26
N ASP A 110 -6.03 -30.75 0.20
CA ASP A 110 -5.21 -30.96 1.40
C ASP A 110 -5.26 -29.72 2.33
N SER A 111 -5.25 -28.53 1.73
CA SER A 111 -5.34 -27.26 2.45
C SER A 111 -6.74 -27.04 3.03
N ILE A 112 -7.79 -27.51 2.34
CA ILE A 112 -9.17 -27.47 2.86
C ILE A 112 -9.31 -28.41 4.07
N ILE A 113 -8.76 -29.62 4.00
CA ILE A 113 -8.74 -30.56 5.12
C ILE A 113 -7.99 -29.94 6.31
N ALA A 114 -6.85 -29.29 6.07
CA ALA A 114 -6.10 -28.59 7.10
C ALA A 114 -6.95 -27.51 7.81
N GLY A 115 -7.65 -26.68 7.04
CA GLY A 115 -8.54 -25.65 7.60
C GLY A 115 -9.70 -26.23 8.40
N ALA A 116 -10.32 -27.32 7.92
CA ALA A 116 -11.38 -28.01 8.65
C ALA A 116 -10.87 -28.59 9.98
N VAL A 117 -9.67 -29.19 9.99
CA VAL A 117 -9.05 -29.72 11.21
C VAL A 117 -8.75 -28.60 12.21
N VAL A 118 -8.25 -27.46 11.73
CA VAL A 118 -8.02 -26.27 12.57
C VAL A 118 -9.32 -25.77 13.17
N ALA A 119 -10.38 -25.61 12.38
CA ALA A 119 -11.69 -25.17 12.89
C ALA A 119 -12.26 -26.14 13.93
N VAL A 120 -12.19 -27.46 13.67
CA VAL A 120 -12.70 -28.48 14.58
C VAL A 120 -11.88 -28.52 15.88
N SER A 121 -10.54 -28.50 15.79
CA SER A 121 -9.68 -28.52 16.98
C SER A 121 -9.85 -27.25 17.82
N ARG A 122 -9.96 -26.07 17.20
CA ARG A 122 -10.26 -24.82 17.92
C ARG A 122 -11.65 -24.87 18.53
N GLY A 123 -12.66 -25.35 17.80
CA GLY A 123 -14.03 -25.51 18.29
C GLY A 123 -14.12 -26.44 19.51
N ILE A 124 -13.37 -27.54 19.52
CA ILE A 124 -13.28 -28.46 20.68
C ILE A 124 -12.62 -27.77 21.88
N VAL A 125 -11.59 -26.96 21.68
CA VAL A 125 -11.00 -26.22 22.81
C VAL A 125 -11.93 -25.11 23.30
N SER A 126 -12.64 -24.45 22.38
CA SER A 126 -13.65 -23.45 22.72
C SER A 126 -14.83 -24.02 23.49
N THR A 127 -15.22 -25.29 23.30
CA THR A 127 -16.27 -25.92 24.11
C THR A 127 -15.85 -26.13 25.57
N ILE A 128 -14.55 -26.35 25.80
CA ILE A 128 -13.96 -26.55 27.12
C ILE A 128 -13.78 -25.22 27.85
N ASP A 129 -13.36 -24.18 27.13
CA ASP A 129 -13.11 -22.84 27.68
C ASP A 129 -14.41 -22.05 27.90
N SER A 130 -15.15 -21.77 26.83
CA SER A 130 -16.41 -21.03 26.87
C SER A 130 -17.28 -21.29 25.63
N PRO A 131 -18.35 -22.11 25.72
CA PRO A 131 -19.15 -22.51 24.56
C PRO A 131 -20.11 -21.40 24.12
N THR A 132 -19.58 -20.38 23.45
CA THR A 132 -20.35 -19.26 22.89
C THR A 132 -20.42 -19.36 21.37
N LEU A 133 -21.51 -18.84 20.76
CA LEU A 133 -21.62 -18.75 19.30
C LEU A 133 -20.43 -17.99 18.69
N TYR A 134 -19.98 -16.94 19.37
CA TYR A 134 -18.82 -16.14 19.00
C TYR A 134 -17.53 -16.99 18.92
N ALA A 135 -17.27 -17.85 19.91
CA ALA A 135 -16.09 -18.71 19.92
C ALA A 135 -16.08 -19.72 18.75
N TYR A 136 -17.25 -20.23 18.35
CA TYR A 136 -17.36 -21.11 17.17
C TYR A 136 -17.18 -20.35 15.84
N LEU A 137 -17.68 -19.12 15.74
CA LEU A 137 -17.43 -18.26 14.56
C LEU A 137 -15.94 -17.93 14.42
N PHE A 138 -15.24 -17.69 15.53
CA PHE A 138 -13.79 -17.51 15.53
C PHE A 138 -13.04 -18.79 15.13
N ALA A 139 -13.46 -19.95 15.60
CA ALA A 139 -12.90 -21.23 15.17
C ALA A 139 -13.08 -21.45 13.65
N LEU A 140 -14.25 -21.10 13.10
CA LEU A 140 -14.48 -21.16 11.65
C LEU A 140 -13.56 -20.20 10.89
N LEU A 141 -13.42 -18.96 11.35
CA LEU A 141 -12.53 -17.97 10.76
C LEU A 141 -11.07 -18.43 10.78
N GLU A 142 -10.60 -18.98 11.91
CA GLU A 142 -9.27 -19.59 12.02
C GLU A 142 -9.07 -20.71 11.00
N GLY A 143 -10.08 -21.57 10.83
CA GLY A 143 -10.06 -22.62 9.81
C GLY A 143 -9.89 -22.07 8.39
N LEU A 144 -10.64 -21.02 8.04
CA LEU A 144 -10.53 -20.36 6.73
C LEU A 144 -9.14 -19.76 6.51
N CYS A 145 -8.59 -19.06 7.51
CA CYS A 145 -7.22 -18.55 7.47
C CYS A 145 -6.19 -19.68 7.33
N ALA A 146 -6.39 -20.80 8.04
CA ALA A 146 -5.52 -21.95 7.99
C ALA A 146 -5.46 -22.61 6.61
N VAL A 147 -6.54 -22.58 5.81
CA VAL A 147 -6.50 -23.05 4.41
C VAL A 147 -5.45 -22.27 3.62
N ILE A 148 -5.47 -20.94 3.71
CA ILE A 148 -4.55 -20.06 2.97
C ILE A 148 -3.12 -20.28 3.47
N ILE A 149 -2.90 -20.30 4.79
CA ILE A 149 -1.57 -20.46 5.38
C ILE A 149 -0.99 -21.84 5.08
N ALA A 150 -1.81 -22.91 5.10
CA ALA A 150 -1.36 -24.25 4.74
C ALA A 150 -0.96 -24.34 3.27
N TYR A 151 -1.69 -23.65 2.38
CA TYR A 151 -1.33 -23.53 0.97
C TYR A 151 0.02 -22.79 0.79
N LEU A 152 0.19 -21.64 1.45
CA LEU A 152 1.45 -20.88 1.43
C LEU A 152 2.62 -21.71 1.99
N SER A 153 2.39 -22.44 3.07
CA SER A 153 3.39 -23.32 3.71
C SER A 153 3.84 -24.43 2.78
N LYS A 154 2.91 -25.06 2.07
CA LYS A 154 3.23 -26.06 1.06
C LYS A 154 4.01 -25.44 -0.11
N ALA A 155 3.61 -24.27 -0.59
CA ALA A 155 4.31 -23.56 -1.66
C ALA A 155 5.73 -23.13 -1.27
N ALA A 156 5.93 -22.66 -0.04
CA ALA A 156 7.23 -22.18 0.47
C ALA A 156 8.28 -23.30 0.60
N PHE A 157 7.85 -24.51 0.94
CA PHE A 157 8.74 -25.66 1.16
C PHE A 157 8.75 -26.68 0.02
N SER A 158 7.92 -26.48 -1.02
CA SER A 158 7.95 -27.31 -2.22
C SER A 158 9.29 -27.15 -2.94
N TYR A 159 10.07 -28.23 -3.00
CA TYR A 159 11.37 -28.26 -3.65
C TYR A 159 11.35 -29.29 -4.77
N ALA A 160 10.81 -28.92 -5.93
CA ALA A 160 10.91 -29.75 -7.13
C ALA A 160 12.19 -29.38 -7.91
N LYS A 161 12.93 -30.40 -8.36
CA LYS A 161 14.19 -30.24 -9.09
C LYS A 161 14.01 -29.46 -10.39
N ASP A 162 12.81 -29.57 -10.99
CA ASP A 162 12.44 -28.96 -12.28
C ASP A 162 11.31 -27.92 -12.15
N MET A 163 11.40 -27.02 -11.15
CA MET A 163 10.41 -25.94 -11.01
C MET A 163 10.53 -24.91 -12.13
N SER A 164 9.38 -24.51 -12.69
CA SER A 164 9.29 -23.39 -13.61
C SER A 164 9.66 -22.06 -12.91
N PRO A 165 10.08 -21.02 -13.65
CA PRO A 165 10.40 -19.71 -13.07
C PRO A 165 9.26 -19.12 -12.23
N ALA A 166 8.01 -19.24 -12.71
CA ALA A 166 6.82 -18.77 -11.99
C ALA A 166 6.57 -19.55 -10.68
N GLN A 167 6.87 -20.85 -10.65
CA GLN A 167 6.75 -21.66 -9.44
C GLN A 167 7.82 -21.29 -8.40
N LYS A 168 9.05 -20.98 -8.84
CA LYS A 168 10.12 -20.50 -7.96
C LYS A 168 9.78 -19.15 -7.35
N GLU A 169 9.22 -18.23 -8.15
CA GLU A 169 8.73 -16.93 -7.68
C GLU A 169 7.65 -17.09 -6.61
N ARG A 170 6.59 -17.85 -6.91
CA ARG A 170 5.50 -18.11 -5.98
C ARG A 170 5.96 -18.76 -4.67
N SER A 171 6.91 -19.69 -4.74
CA SER A 171 7.51 -20.33 -3.57
C SER A 171 8.27 -19.31 -2.72
N SER A 172 9.06 -18.45 -3.35
CA SER A 172 9.83 -17.40 -2.67
C SER A 172 8.94 -16.34 -2.01
N GLU A 173 7.88 -15.89 -2.68
CA GLU A 173 6.88 -14.97 -2.11
C GLU A 173 6.13 -15.60 -0.93
N SER A 174 5.75 -16.87 -1.06
CA SER A 174 5.08 -17.60 0.03
C SER A 174 6.00 -17.71 1.25
N LEU A 175 7.28 -17.98 1.04
CA LEU A 175 8.27 -18.02 2.13
C LEU A 175 8.44 -16.65 2.80
N LEU A 176 8.51 -15.56 2.02
CA LEU A 176 8.60 -14.20 2.55
C LEU A 176 7.38 -13.86 3.43
N VAL A 177 6.18 -14.18 2.96
CA VAL A 177 4.94 -13.95 3.71
C VAL A 177 4.92 -14.77 5.01
N LEU A 178 5.36 -16.03 4.99
CA LEU A 178 5.45 -16.85 6.21
C LEU A 178 6.48 -16.31 7.21
N ILE A 179 7.62 -15.82 6.74
CA ILE A 179 8.62 -15.17 7.60
C ILE A 179 7.99 -13.95 8.28
N LEU A 180 7.23 -13.12 7.54
CA LEU A 180 6.59 -11.94 8.11
C LEU A 180 5.53 -12.29 9.16
N PHE A 181 4.68 -13.29 8.90
CA PHE A 181 3.73 -13.79 9.91
C PHE A 181 4.45 -14.37 11.14
N ALA A 182 5.62 -15.01 10.94
CA ALA A 182 6.41 -15.54 12.03
C ALA A 182 6.97 -14.41 12.92
N LEU A 183 7.35 -13.27 12.35
CA LEU A 183 7.79 -12.11 13.14
C LEU A 183 6.70 -11.59 14.10
N GLY A 184 5.42 -11.83 13.80
CA GLY A 184 4.31 -11.59 14.73
C GLY A 184 4.45 -12.35 16.07
N GLY A 185 5.16 -13.49 16.08
CA GLY A 185 5.46 -14.24 17.30
C GLY A 185 6.40 -13.50 18.27
N LEU A 186 7.07 -12.44 17.81
CA LEU A 186 7.87 -11.54 18.65
C LEU A 186 7.02 -10.45 19.32
N ALA A 187 5.72 -10.39 19.04
CA ALA A 187 4.81 -9.43 19.66
C ALA A 187 4.81 -9.60 21.19
N GLY A 188 4.71 -8.46 21.89
CA GLY A 188 4.81 -8.39 23.36
C GLY A 188 6.23 -8.26 23.92
N ILE A 189 7.27 -8.33 23.08
CA ILE A 189 8.66 -8.10 23.50
C ILE A 189 9.05 -6.65 23.16
N GLY A 190 9.06 -5.79 24.18
CA GLY A 190 9.47 -4.38 24.07
C GLY A 190 10.79 -4.12 24.79
N VAL A 191 11.67 -3.34 24.18
CA VAL A 191 12.92 -2.86 24.81
C VAL A 191 12.92 -1.34 24.74
N HIS A 192 13.02 -0.66 25.90
CA HIS A 192 13.02 0.81 25.99
C HIS A 192 11.87 1.53 25.24
N GLY A 193 10.66 0.93 25.24
CA GLY A 193 9.49 1.49 24.55
C GLY A 193 9.43 1.23 23.03
N MET A 194 10.42 0.53 22.46
CA MET A 194 10.42 0.08 21.07
C MET A 194 9.90 -1.34 20.96
N ASN A 195 9.02 -1.59 19.99
CA ASN A 195 8.51 -2.92 19.72
C ASN A 195 9.43 -3.69 18.77
N ILE A 196 10.00 -4.81 19.24
CA ILE A 196 10.95 -5.62 18.46
C ILE A 196 10.27 -6.24 17.23
N ALA A 197 9.01 -6.67 17.34
CA ALA A 197 8.28 -7.25 16.22
C ALA A 197 8.11 -6.23 15.09
N THR A 198 7.70 -5.01 15.44
CA THR A 198 7.56 -3.90 14.48
C THR A 198 8.89 -3.56 13.81
N ALA A 199 9.98 -3.44 14.59
CA ALA A 199 11.32 -3.19 14.04
C ALA A 199 11.76 -4.30 13.08
N ALA A 200 11.57 -5.57 13.45
CA ALA A 200 11.95 -6.70 12.64
C ALA A 200 11.16 -6.75 11.31
N VAL A 201 9.85 -6.49 11.36
CA VAL A 201 9.01 -6.38 10.18
C VAL A 201 9.49 -5.26 9.26
N MET A 202 9.73 -4.08 9.82
CA MET A 202 10.27 -2.92 9.09
C MET A 202 11.61 -3.23 8.42
N SER A 203 12.52 -3.91 9.13
CA SER A 203 13.81 -4.34 8.59
C SER A 203 13.64 -5.35 7.45
N CYS A 204 12.74 -6.33 7.62
CA CYS A 204 12.45 -7.30 6.56
C CYS A 204 11.87 -6.63 5.31
N THR A 205 11.00 -5.63 5.46
CA THR A 205 10.47 -4.84 4.34
C THR A 205 11.58 -4.13 3.58
N LEU A 206 12.47 -3.43 4.29
CA LEU A 206 13.60 -2.75 3.66
C LEU A 206 14.57 -3.74 2.99
N ILE A 207 14.89 -4.86 3.64
CA ILE A 207 15.78 -5.90 3.07
C ILE A 207 15.16 -6.50 1.81
N ALA A 208 13.86 -6.82 1.84
CA ALA A 208 13.15 -7.37 0.69
C ALA A 208 13.13 -6.38 -0.48
N GLY A 209 12.83 -5.10 -0.21
CA GLY A 209 12.91 -4.03 -1.20
C GLY A 209 14.33 -3.89 -1.76
N TYR A 210 15.32 -3.68 -0.89
CA TYR A 210 16.71 -3.49 -1.29
C TYR A 210 17.27 -4.68 -2.06
N ALA A 211 17.04 -5.92 -1.63
CA ALA A 211 17.68 -7.10 -2.22
C ALA A 211 16.92 -7.69 -3.42
N ALA A 212 15.57 -7.66 -3.39
CA ALA A 212 14.72 -8.34 -4.36
C ALA A 212 13.86 -7.40 -5.23
N GLY A 213 13.89 -6.09 -4.96
CA GLY A 213 13.25 -5.05 -5.80
C GLY A 213 11.87 -4.59 -5.31
N PRO A 214 11.18 -3.73 -6.08
CA PRO A 214 9.98 -3.04 -5.63
C PRO A 214 8.78 -3.97 -5.38
N GLY A 215 8.62 -5.05 -6.15
CA GLY A 215 7.54 -6.03 -5.95
C GLY A 215 7.60 -6.73 -4.59
N PRO A 216 8.69 -7.45 -4.27
CA PRO A 216 8.89 -8.06 -2.96
C PRO A 216 8.90 -7.04 -1.80
N GLY A 217 9.39 -5.83 -2.04
CA GLY A 217 9.27 -4.71 -1.10
C GLY A 217 7.81 -4.37 -0.79
N ALA A 218 6.96 -4.23 -1.80
CA ALA A 218 5.53 -3.96 -1.64
C ALA A 218 4.81 -5.10 -0.90
N VAL A 219 5.02 -6.34 -1.33
CA VAL A 219 4.41 -7.53 -0.71
C VAL A 219 4.85 -7.65 0.74
N SER A 220 6.14 -7.45 1.02
CA SER A 220 6.65 -7.47 2.39
C SER A 220 6.09 -6.34 3.24
N GLY A 221 5.95 -5.15 2.68
CA GLY A 221 5.40 -4.00 3.37
C GLY A 221 3.93 -4.17 3.72
N MET A 222 3.11 -4.68 2.80
CA MET A 222 1.69 -4.93 3.05
C MET A 222 1.46 -6.10 4.03
N ALA A 223 2.12 -7.24 3.80
CA ALA A 223 1.99 -8.40 4.69
C ALA A 223 2.56 -8.09 6.08
N GLY A 224 3.69 -7.39 6.14
CA GLY A 224 4.29 -6.92 7.37
C GLY A 224 3.43 -5.91 8.11
N GLY A 225 2.89 -4.92 7.40
CA GLY A 225 1.98 -3.94 8.00
C GLY A 225 0.69 -4.58 8.51
N LEU A 226 0.18 -5.63 7.85
CA LEU A 226 -0.95 -6.40 8.36
C LEU A 226 -0.61 -7.09 9.68
N VAL A 227 0.59 -7.68 9.80
CA VAL A 227 1.08 -8.27 11.06
C VAL A 227 1.12 -7.22 12.16
N VAL A 228 1.70 -6.05 11.90
CA VAL A 228 1.82 -4.99 12.91
C VAL A 228 0.46 -4.43 13.31
N ALA A 229 -0.43 -4.19 12.35
CA ALA A 229 -1.80 -3.72 12.62
C ALA A 229 -2.59 -4.72 13.48
N LEU A 230 -2.52 -6.03 13.18
CA LEU A 230 -3.27 -7.06 13.90
C LEU A 230 -2.70 -7.38 15.29
N THR A 231 -1.46 -6.98 15.57
CA THR A 231 -0.90 -7.05 16.92
C THR A 231 -1.36 -5.90 17.84
N GLY A 232 -2.15 -4.95 17.32
CA GLY A 232 -2.76 -3.87 18.11
C GLY A 232 -1.80 -2.77 18.56
N ILE A 233 -0.57 -2.75 18.03
CA ILE A 233 0.49 -1.81 18.42
C ILE A 233 0.44 -0.51 17.60
N GLU A 234 -0.07 -0.57 16.37
CA GLU A 234 -0.15 0.55 15.43
C GLU A 234 -1.52 0.55 14.72
N ASP A 235 -1.94 1.73 14.27
CA ASP A 235 -3.17 1.89 13.52
C ASP A 235 -3.10 1.16 12.15
N PRO A 236 -4.24 0.68 11.61
CA PRO A 236 -4.29 -0.04 10.32
C PRO A 236 -3.67 0.72 9.12
N GLY A 237 -3.52 2.05 9.22
CA GLY A 237 -2.83 2.86 8.22
C GLY A 237 -1.37 2.44 7.95
N ILE A 238 -0.72 1.74 8.90
CA ILE A 238 0.65 1.25 8.75
C ILE A 238 0.84 0.28 7.57
N ILE A 239 -0.23 -0.41 7.15
CA ILE A 239 -0.22 -1.30 5.97
C ILE A 239 0.17 -0.51 4.71
N GLY A 240 -0.45 0.65 4.50
CA GLY A 240 -0.15 1.53 3.38
C GLY A 240 1.24 2.16 3.49
N VAL A 241 1.62 2.60 4.70
CA VAL A 241 2.94 3.18 5.00
C VAL A 241 4.05 2.22 4.61
N LEU A 242 4.01 0.98 5.11
CA LEU A 242 5.06 -0.01 4.84
C LEU A 242 5.03 -0.51 3.40
N GLY A 243 3.84 -0.64 2.79
CA GLY A 243 3.70 -0.98 1.37
C GLY A 243 4.44 0.02 0.46
N ILE A 244 4.18 1.32 0.63
CA ILE A 244 4.83 2.38 -0.14
C ILE A 244 6.33 2.46 0.18
N SER A 245 6.70 2.38 1.46
CA SER A 245 8.10 2.40 1.89
C SER A 245 8.90 1.23 1.28
N GLY A 246 8.29 0.05 1.16
CA GLY A 246 8.90 -1.12 0.52
C GLY A 246 9.09 -0.97 -0.99
N VAL A 247 8.14 -0.34 -1.70
CA VAL A 247 8.28 -0.03 -3.14
C VAL A 247 9.43 0.95 -3.37
N LEU A 248 9.45 2.05 -2.62
CA LEU A 248 10.47 3.10 -2.75
C LEU A 248 11.86 2.58 -2.36
N ALA A 249 11.94 1.71 -1.35
CA ALA A 249 13.17 0.99 -1.02
C ALA A 249 13.67 0.13 -2.19
N GLY A 250 12.76 -0.53 -2.90
CA GLY A 250 13.10 -1.36 -4.05
C GLY A 250 13.58 -0.58 -5.27
N ILE A 251 12.97 0.58 -5.54
CA ILE A 251 13.43 1.49 -6.59
C ILE A 251 14.81 2.08 -6.21
N GLY A 252 14.96 2.56 -4.98
CA GLY A 252 16.23 3.07 -4.47
C GLY A 252 17.35 2.02 -4.48
N GLY A 253 17.00 0.75 -4.26
CA GLY A 253 17.92 -0.38 -4.31
C GLY A 253 18.61 -0.61 -5.66
N TRP A 254 18.10 -0.02 -6.75
CA TRP A 254 18.76 0.00 -8.05
C TRP A 254 20.02 0.88 -8.07
N PHE A 255 20.04 1.93 -7.26
CA PHE A 255 21.12 2.91 -7.21
C PHE A 255 22.12 2.61 -6.08
N GLY A 256 21.66 1.96 -5.00
CA GLY A 256 22.55 1.57 -3.91
C GLY A 256 21.82 1.34 -2.59
N LYS A 257 22.60 1.13 -1.52
CA LYS A 257 22.05 0.93 -0.16
C LYS A 257 21.50 2.21 0.41
N ILE A 258 22.18 3.32 0.17
CA ILE A 258 21.83 4.63 0.73
C ILE A 258 20.50 5.08 0.12
N GLU A 259 20.36 4.93 -1.19
CA GLU A 259 19.17 5.29 -1.97
C GLU A 259 17.97 4.41 -1.59
N ALA A 260 18.18 3.12 -1.32
CA ALA A 260 17.12 2.26 -0.78
C ALA A 260 16.63 2.73 0.59
N VAL A 261 17.54 3.12 1.49
CA VAL A 261 17.19 3.62 2.83
C VAL A 261 16.49 4.97 2.73
N LEU A 262 16.96 5.87 1.87
CA LEU A 262 16.29 7.15 1.62
C LEU A 262 14.88 6.97 1.06
N GLY A 263 14.70 6.06 0.10
CA GLY A 263 13.38 5.70 -0.43
C GLY A 263 12.45 5.10 0.63
N TYR A 264 12.99 4.25 1.50
CA TYR A 264 12.23 3.67 2.60
C TYR A 264 11.74 4.72 3.60
N LEU A 265 12.63 5.62 4.03
CA LEU A 265 12.31 6.68 4.98
C LEU A 265 11.36 7.72 4.38
N SER A 266 11.51 8.04 3.08
CA SER A 266 10.62 8.98 2.40
C SER A 266 9.19 8.44 2.29
N GLY A 267 9.00 7.13 2.06
CA GLY A 267 7.68 6.49 2.11
C GLY A 267 6.98 6.64 3.46
N GLY A 268 7.75 6.49 4.55
CA GLY A 268 7.28 6.72 5.91
C GLY A 268 6.86 8.17 6.16
N LEU A 269 7.70 9.11 5.74
CA LEU A 269 7.45 10.54 5.91
C LEU A 269 6.22 11.01 5.10
N LEU A 270 6.14 10.61 3.83
CA LEU A 270 5.02 10.94 2.94
C LEU A 270 3.69 10.47 3.53
N MET A 271 3.60 9.23 3.97
CA MET A 271 2.34 8.70 4.51
C MET A 271 2.01 9.22 5.91
N SER A 272 3.00 9.59 6.72
CA SER A 272 2.75 10.17 8.03
C SER A 272 2.07 11.54 7.95
N LEU A 273 2.28 12.31 6.87
CA LEU A 273 1.55 13.56 6.61
C LEU A 273 0.04 13.36 6.41
N TYR A 274 -0.36 12.18 5.91
CA TYR A 274 -1.77 11.85 5.63
C TYR A 274 -2.43 11.07 6.76
N THR A 275 -1.70 10.20 7.45
CA THR A 275 -2.25 9.25 8.43
C THR A 275 -2.32 9.83 9.85
N ASP A 276 -1.42 10.72 10.24
CA ASP A 276 -1.31 11.25 11.60
C ASP A 276 -1.43 12.80 11.70
N PRO A 277 -2.43 13.45 11.07
CA PRO A 277 -2.56 14.90 11.14
C PRO A 277 -2.76 15.36 12.59
N GLY A 278 -1.81 16.12 13.12
CA GLY A 278 -1.84 16.66 14.48
C GLY A 278 -1.24 15.78 15.58
N ARG A 279 -0.57 14.65 15.25
CA ARG A 279 0.14 13.79 16.22
C ARG A 279 1.65 13.67 15.92
N PRO A 280 2.42 14.77 15.92
CA PRO A 280 3.82 14.78 15.48
C PRO A 280 4.73 13.85 16.30
N LEU A 281 4.40 13.57 17.56
CA LEU A 281 5.16 12.66 18.41
C LEU A 281 5.08 11.19 17.93
N VAL A 282 3.90 10.75 17.49
CA VAL A 282 3.68 9.39 16.97
C VAL A 282 4.40 9.21 15.64
N SER A 283 4.28 10.21 14.76
CA SER A 283 5.01 10.29 13.49
C SER A 283 6.52 10.21 13.69
N ALA A 284 7.05 10.98 14.64
CA ALA A 284 8.48 11.00 14.95
C ALA A 284 8.98 9.67 15.51
N GLN A 285 8.21 9.04 16.41
CA GLN A 285 8.53 7.72 16.95
C GLN A 285 8.53 6.64 15.86
N ARG A 286 7.59 6.69 14.91
CA ARG A 286 7.53 5.76 13.78
C ARG A 286 8.73 5.94 12.83
N LEU A 287 9.10 7.17 12.51
CA LEU A 287 10.29 7.47 11.71
C LEU A 287 11.58 7.01 12.39
N LEU A 288 11.67 7.19 13.72
CA LEU A 288 12.79 6.67 14.50
C LEU A 288 12.87 5.14 14.42
N MET A 289 11.73 4.44 14.54
CA MET A 289 11.67 2.99 14.38
C MET A 289 12.13 2.54 12.98
N GLN A 290 11.70 3.25 11.93
CA GLN A 290 12.14 2.98 10.56
C GLN A 290 13.65 3.22 10.36
N ALA A 291 14.20 4.26 11.00
CA ALA A 291 15.64 4.53 10.96
C ALA A 291 16.45 3.43 11.67
N VAL A 292 15.99 2.96 12.84
CA VAL A 292 16.63 1.82 13.51
C VAL A 292 16.52 0.54 12.69
N ALA A 293 15.35 0.32 12.05
CA ALA A 293 15.12 -0.81 11.17
C ALA A 293 16.02 -0.82 9.92
N ALA A 294 16.67 0.30 9.58
CA ALA A 294 17.61 0.38 8.47
C ALA A 294 19.03 -0.12 8.80
N VAL A 295 19.40 -0.19 10.09
CA VAL A 295 20.75 -0.61 10.54
C VAL A 295 21.16 -1.98 9.98
N PRO A 296 20.30 -3.03 9.99
CA PRO A 296 20.66 -4.34 9.45
C PRO A 296 21.09 -4.32 7.97
N VAL A 297 20.55 -3.41 7.14
CA VAL A 297 20.91 -3.31 5.71
C VAL A 297 22.32 -2.76 5.51
N PHE A 298 22.76 -1.85 6.38
CA PHE A 298 24.13 -1.36 6.36
C PHE A 298 25.12 -2.43 6.85
N LEU A 299 24.74 -3.22 7.85
CA LEU A 299 25.54 -4.34 8.36
C LEU A 299 25.59 -5.51 7.36
N MET A 300 24.58 -5.66 6.50
CA MET A 300 24.49 -6.75 5.54
C MET A 300 25.52 -6.61 4.42
N GLY A 301 26.46 -7.57 4.31
CA GLY A 301 27.41 -7.60 3.19
C GLY A 301 26.74 -7.86 1.83
N ASN A 302 27.40 -7.43 0.74
CA ASN A 302 26.88 -7.61 -0.63
C ASN A 302 26.67 -9.10 -1.00
N SER A 303 27.40 -10.01 -0.36
CA SER A 303 27.24 -11.47 -0.53
C SER A 303 25.87 -11.97 -0.06
N VAL A 304 25.39 -11.47 1.09
CA VAL A 304 24.09 -11.85 1.66
C VAL A 304 22.96 -11.26 0.82
N ALA A 305 23.08 -9.99 0.43
CA ALA A 305 22.12 -9.36 -0.49
C ALA A 305 21.97 -10.15 -1.80
N ARG A 306 23.09 -10.65 -2.34
CA ARG A 306 23.13 -11.47 -3.55
C ARG A 306 22.51 -12.85 -3.36
N GLU A 307 22.67 -13.46 -2.19
CA GLU A 307 22.06 -14.74 -1.86
C GLU A 307 20.54 -14.62 -1.74
N ILE A 308 20.07 -13.54 -1.09
CA ILE A 308 18.64 -13.20 -1.04
C ILE A 308 18.13 -12.96 -2.47
N SER A 309 18.80 -12.13 -3.27
CA SER A 309 18.35 -11.85 -4.64
C SER A 309 18.28 -13.11 -5.52
N GLN A 310 19.19 -14.07 -5.34
CA GLN A 310 19.18 -15.36 -6.05
C GLN A 310 18.00 -16.25 -5.66
N ARG A 311 17.48 -16.11 -4.43
CA ARG A 311 16.27 -16.77 -3.96
C ARG A 311 15.00 -16.19 -4.59
N PHE A 312 15.06 -14.94 -5.08
CA PHE A 312 13.98 -14.21 -5.76
C PHE A 312 14.36 -13.86 -7.23
N PRO A 313 14.58 -14.85 -8.11
CA PRO A 313 15.32 -14.66 -9.35
C PRO A 313 14.60 -13.83 -10.43
N VAL A 314 13.26 -13.82 -10.47
CA VAL A 314 12.48 -13.23 -11.60
C VAL A 314 12.50 -11.69 -11.61
N LEU A 315 12.82 -11.03 -10.49
CA LEU A 315 12.99 -9.57 -10.41
C LEU A 315 14.43 -9.13 -10.15
N SER A 316 15.33 -10.07 -9.80
CA SER A 316 16.75 -9.80 -9.59
C SER A 316 17.57 -9.66 -10.89
N GLN A 317 17.00 -10.02 -12.06
CA GLN A 317 17.70 -9.93 -13.36
C GLN A 317 18.10 -8.50 -13.72
N ALA A 318 17.46 -7.48 -13.14
CA ALA A 318 17.84 -6.07 -13.31
C ALA A 318 19.27 -5.77 -12.80
N ARG A 319 19.82 -6.59 -11.88
CA ARG A 319 21.14 -6.33 -11.30
C ARG A 319 22.29 -7.06 -12.01
N ARG A 320 22.02 -7.94 -13.00
CA ARG A 320 23.03 -8.93 -13.45
C ARG A 320 23.26 -9.11 -14.95
N SER A 321 22.73 -8.26 -15.82
CA SER A 321 23.06 -8.33 -17.25
C SER A 321 23.26 -6.95 -17.84
N GLU A 322 24.33 -6.79 -18.62
CA GLU A 322 24.43 -5.78 -19.67
C GLU A 322 23.07 -5.57 -20.35
N LYS A 323 22.65 -4.30 -20.47
CA LYS A 323 21.44 -3.80 -21.17
C LYS A 323 20.48 -4.90 -21.67
N PRO A 324 19.48 -5.34 -20.89
CA PRO A 324 18.53 -6.32 -21.37
C PRO A 324 17.57 -5.66 -22.37
N LYS A 325 17.28 -6.35 -23.47
CA LYS A 325 16.12 -6.05 -24.31
C LYS A 325 14.87 -6.38 -23.49
N PHE A 326 14.14 -5.35 -23.09
CA PHE A 326 12.89 -5.46 -22.36
C PHE A 326 11.80 -6.09 -23.24
N ASP A 327 11.19 -7.17 -22.77
CA ASP A 327 9.97 -7.74 -23.36
C ASP A 327 8.77 -7.30 -22.51
N PHE A 328 7.88 -6.49 -23.08
CA PHE A 328 6.93 -5.66 -22.34
C PHE A 328 5.58 -6.35 -22.00
N GLU A 329 5.32 -7.56 -22.47
CA GLU A 329 3.96 -8.11 -22.48
C GLU A 329 3.32 -8.42 -21.10
N PRO A 330 4.01 -9.03 -20.12
CA PRO A 330 3.41 -9.29 -18.82
C PRO A 330 3.35 -8.06 -17.90
N LEU A 331 4.23 -7.07 -18.13
CA LEU A 331 4.21 -5.79 -17.44
C LEU A 331 3.06 -4.90 -17.96
N ARG A 332 2.74 -4.98 -19.26
CA ARG A 332 1.63 -4.26 -19.91
C ARG A 332 0.26 -4.54 -19.29
N ILE A 333 -0.05 -5.80 -18.98
CA ILE A 333 -1.36 -6.17 -18.42
C ILE A 333 -1.53 -5.61 -17.01
N ARG A 334 -0.46 -5.64 -16.19
CA ARG A 334 -0.48 -5.12 -14.82
C ARG A 334 -0.51 -3.59 -14.77
N ILE A 335 0.25 -2.93 -15.66
CA ILE A 335 0.25 -1.47 -15.79
C ILE A 335 -1.10 -0.97 -16.35
N ALA A 336 -1.72 -1.68 -17.28
CA ALA A 336 -3.06 -1.33 -17.79
C ALA A 336 -4.14 -1.44 -16.70
N ALA A 337 -4.08 -2.47 -15.86
CA ALA A 337 -5.01 -2.61 -14.73
C ALA A 337 -4.85 -1.48 -13.69
N VAL A 338 -3.61 -1.09 -13.37
CA VAL A 338 -3.33 0.03 -12.46
C VAL A 338 -3.71 1.37 -13.08
N SER A 339 -3.44 1.57 -14.37
CA SER A 339 -3.87 2.75 -15.13
C SER A 339 -5.40 2.91 -15.13
N HIS A 340 -6.12 1.81 -15.36
CA HIS A 340 -7.58 1.81 -15.32
C HIS A 340 -8.11 2.19 -13.95
N ALA A 341 -7.59 1.58 -12.88
CA ALA A 341 -8.00 1.87 -11.51
C ALA A 341 -7.74 3.34 -11.11
N LEU A 342 -6.61 3.92 -11.51
CA LEU A 342 -6.30 5.34 -11.24
C LEU A 342 -7.21 6.29 -12.03
N THR A 343 -7.59 5.93 -13.26
CA THR A 343 -8.51 6.73 -14.07
C THR A 343 -9.92 6.69 -13.47
N GLU A 344 -10.37 5.51 -13.04
CA GLU A 344 -11.67 5.28 -12.40
C GLU A 344 -11.78 6.03 -11.06
N MET A 345 -10.71 6.06 -10.25
CA MET A 345 -10.65 6.90 -9.04
C MET A 345 -10.77 8.39 -9.35
N GLY A 346 -10.15 8.86 -10.44
CA GLY A 346 -10.31 10.24 -10.90
C GLY A 346 -11.75 10.55 -11.34
N ASP A 347 -12.42 9.62 -12.02
CA ASP A 347 -13.82 9.79 -12.43
C ASP A 347 -14.79 9.80 -11.24
N MET A 348 -14.52 9.01 -10.19
CA MET A 348 -15.31 9.03 -8.96
C MET A 348 -15.16 10.35 -8.19
N LEU A 349 -13.97 10.94 -8.18
CA LEU A 349 -13.72 12.24 -7.54
C LEU A 349 -14.40 13.39 -8.30
N ASP A 350 -14.44 13.34 -9.64
CA ASP A 350 -15.21 14.29 -10.46
C ASP A 350 -16.72 14.16 -10.23
N GLN A 351 -17.24 12.93 -10.07
CA GLN A 351 -18.65 12.70 -9.69
C GLN A 351 -18.97 13.24 -8.29
N ALA A 352 -18.04 13.11 -7.34
CA ALA A 352 -18.17 13.70 -6.00
C ALA A 352 -18.06 15.23 -5.99
N ALA A 353 -17.32 15.83 -6.92
CA ALA A 353 -17.23 17.28 -7.09
C ALA A 353 -18.51 17.86 -7.75
N SER A 354 -19.10 17.13 -8.69
CA SER A 354 -20.31 17.56 -9.42
C SER A 354 -21.62 17.33 -8.65
N THR A 355 -21.69 16.33 -7.76
CA THR A 355 -22.84 16.13 -6.86
C THR A 355 -22.98 17.22 -5.80
N ALA A 356 -21.93 18.01 -5.55
CA ALA A 356 -22.00 19.20 -4.71
C ALA A 356 -22.79 20.37 -5.34
N LEU A 357 -23.17 20.29 -6.62
CA LEU A 357 -23.98 21.30 -7.33
C LEU A 357 -25.50 21.12 -7.15
N ALA A 358 -25.96 20.06 -6.48
CA ALA A 358 -27.37 19.87 -6.19
C ALA A 358 -27.78 20.66 -4.94
N GLU A 359 -27.79 21.99 -5.03
CA GLU A 359 -28.45 22.83 -4.03
C GLU A 359 -29.97 22.54 -4.02
N PRO A 360 -30.62 22.46 -2.84
CA PRO A 360 -32.06 22.30 -2.76
C PRO A 360 -32.77 23.50 -3.37
N ARG A 361 -33.61 23.24 -4.39
CA ARG A 361 -34.54 24.22 -4.95
C ARG A 361 -35.69 24.45 -3.97
N SER A 362 -35.59 25.48 -3.14
CA SER A 362 -36.66 26.44 -2.73
C SER A 362 -36.54 26.89 -1.25
N PRO A 363 -36.96 28.12 -0.90
CA PRO A 363 -36.82 28.66 0.45
C PRO A 363 -37.89 28.18 1.46
N GLU A 364 -38.87 27.38 1.03
CA GLU A 364 -40.00 26.95 1.89
C GLU A 364 -39.65 25.77 2.81
N ASP A 365 -38.54 25.07 2.57
CA ASP A 365 -38.03 23.98 3.42
C ASP A 365 -37.23 24.48 4.65
N SER A 366 -37.54 25.69 5.14
CA SER A 366 -36.96 26.28 6.35
C SER A 366 -37.48 25.64 7.66
N GLY A 367 -37.74 24.33 7.64
CA GLY A 367 -37.91 23.45 8.81
C GLY A 367 -36.61 22.74 9.21
N LEU A 368 -35.46 23.36 8.90
CA LEU A 368 -34.15 22.70 8.79
C LEU A 368 -33.57 22.17 10.12
N LEU A 369 -34.05 22.63 11.28
CA LEU A 369 -33.62 22.06 12.57
C LEU A 369 -34.29 20.71 12.89
N GLY A 370 -35.46 20.41 12.32
CA GLY A 370 -36.16 19.15 12.54
C GLY A 370 -35.66 18.03 11.63
N ALA A 371 -35.45 18.30 10.34
CA ALA A 371 -35.12 17.28 9.36
C ALA A 371 -33.71 16.67 9.53
N GLN A 372 -32.73 17.45 9.99
CA GLN A 372 -31.36 16.96 10.22
C GLN A 372 -31.25 16.06 11.47
N ALA A 373 -32.11 16.26 12.47
CA ALA A 373 -32.18 15.42 13.67
C ALA A 373 -32.95 14.11 13.45
N VAL A 374 -33.82 14.04 12.44
CA VAL A 374 -34.68 12.85 12.16
C VAL A 374 -33.91 11.74 11.42
N MET A 375 -32.85 12.07 10.67
CA MET A 375 -32.11 11.10 9.86
C MET A 375 -31.32 10.03 10.65
N PRO A 376 -30.60 10.37 11.75
CA PRO A 376 -29.92 9.38 12.60
C PRO A 376 -30.91 8.42 13.27
N LEU A 377 -32.05 8.93 13.71
CA LEU A 377 -33.02 8.20 14.53
C LEU A 377 -33.67 7.05 13.76
N LYS A 378 -34.09 7.30 12.52
CA LYS A 378 -34.66 6.27 11.64
C LYS A 378 -33.65 5.18 11.29
N GLN A 379 -32.38 5.54 11.04
CA GLN A 379 -31.35 4.58 10.65
C GLN A 379 -30.92 3.68 11.81
N VAL A 380 -30.79 4.24 13.01
CA VAL A 380 -30.46 3.45 14.21
C VAL A 380 -31.65 2.59 14.64
N ALA A 381 -32.88 3.09 14.54
CA ALA A 381 -34.07 2.27 14.77
C ALA A 381 -34.13 1.07 13.80
N GLU A 382 -33.82 1.27 12.53
CA GLU A 382 -33.88 0.20 11.53
C GLU A 382 -32.72 -0.81 11.62
N ARG A 383 -31.55 -0.40 12.12
CA ARG A 383 -30.40 -1.30 12.30
C ARG A 383 -30.43 -2.06 13.62
N VAL A 384 -30.74 -1.38 14.72
CA VAL A 384 -30.67 -1.96 16.07
C VAL A 384 -32.02 -2.51 16.52
N CYS A 385 -33.11 -1.78 16.27
CA CYS A 385 -34.43 -2.13 16.78
C CYS A 385 -35.21 -3.09 15.86
N ARG A 386 -34.83 -3.24 14.57
CA ARG A 386 -35.61 -4.02 13.61
C ARG A 386 -35.83 -5.48 13.98
N GLY A 387 -34.84 -6.11 14.58
CA GLY A 387 -34.90 -7.49 15.07
C GLY A 387 -34.97 -7.59 16.59
N CYS A 388 -35.47 -6.57 17.29
CA CYS A 388 -35.60 -6.54 18.74
C CYS A 388 -37.02 -6.92 19.16
N ASP A 389 -37.16 -7.85 20.11
CA ASP A 389 -38.46 -8.35 20.56
C ASP A 389 -39.32 -7.28 21.23
N ARG A 390 -38.70 -6.23 21.79
CA ARG A 390 -39.39 -5.08 22.41
C ARG A 390 -39.73 -3.95 21.43
N ARG A 391 -39.47 -4.11 20.12
CA ARG A 391 -39.72 -3.06 19.12
C ARG A 391 -41.17 -2.54 19.12
N PRO A 392 -42.21 -3.39 19.15
CA PRO A 392 -43.60 -2.90 19.14
C PRO A 392 -43.88 -2.03 20.37
N THR A 393 -43.46 -2.47 21.55
CA THR A 393 -43.62 -1.69 22.78
C THR A 393 -42.86 -0.37 22.74
N CYS A 394 -41.61 -0.33 22.26
CA CYS A 394 -40.83 0.91 22.22
C CYS A 394 -41.28 1.91 21.13
N TRP A 395 -41.72 1.42 19.96
CA TRP A 395 -42.00 2.27 18.79
C TRP A 395 -43.49 2.41 18.45
N GLU A 396 -44.38 1.67 19.13
CA GLU A 396 -45.84 1.77 18.99
C GLU A 396 -46.49 2.20 20.32
N ASP A 397 -46.27 1.45 21.42
CA ASP A 397 -46.93 1.73 22.72
C ASP A 397 -46.28 2.89 23.49
N GLU A 398 -44.94 2.93 23.55
CA GLU A 398 -44.13 3.90 24.31
C GLU A 398 -43.29 4.81 23.38
N PHE A 399 -43.84 5.16 22.22
CA PHE A 399 -43.13 5.93 21.19
C PHE A 399 -42.57 7.26 21.71
N GLY A 400 -43.35 8.01 22.51
CA GLY A 400 -42.97 9.31 23.03
C GLY A 400 -41.69 9.25 23.86
N ASP A 401 -41.66 8.36 24.85
CA ASP A 401 -40.52 8.20 25.76
C ASP A 401 -39.27 7.70 25.01
N THR A 402 -39.45 6.81 24.04
CA THR A 402 -38.35 6.32 23.18
C THR A 402 -37.80 7.45 22.30
N TYR A 403 -38.66 8.28 21.74
CA TYR A 403 -38.25 9.40 20.90
C TYR A 403 -37.50 10.47 21.69
N GLU A 404 -37.95 10.79 22.91
CA GLU A 404 -37.27 11.74 23.79
C GLU A 404 -35.88 11.25 24.20
N ALA A 405 -35.74 9.97 24.53
CA ALA A 405 -34.45 9.36 24.87
C ALA A 405 -33.44 9.45 23.71
N PHE A 406 -33.85 9.11 22.49
CA PHE A 406 -32.99 9.25 21.31
C PHE A 406 -32.66 10.73 21.00
N SER A 407 -33.61 11.63 21.22
CA SER A 407 -33.39 13.08 21.07
C SER A 407 -32.41 13.63 22.10
N ALA A 408 -32.36 13.06 23.31
CA ALA A 408 -31.33 13.37 24.31
C ALA A 408 -29.93 12.95 23.83
N PHE A 409 -29.80 11.77 23.21
CA PHE A 409 -28.53 11.33 22.61
C PHE A 409 -28.06 12.22 21.47
N ILE A 410 -28.96 12.63 20.59
CA ILE A 410 -28.63 13.55 19.48
C ILE A 410 -28.11 14.88 20.03
N ARG A 411 -28.72 15.41 21.11
CA ARG A 411 -28.24 16.62 21.80
C ARG A 411 -26.88 16.42 22.47
N GLN A 412 -26.63 15.25 23.06
CA GLN A 412 -25.33 14.95 23.64
C GLN A 412 -24.22 14.82 22.58
N LEU A 413 -24.53 14.18 21.44
CA LEU A 413 -23.62 14.07 20.29
C LEU A 413 -23.25 15.42 19.69
N SER A 414 -24.18 16.39 19.69
CA SER A 414 -23.91 17.73 19.17
C SER A 414 -22.96 18.52 20.07
N ILE A 415 -23.01 18.31 21.39
CA ILE A 415 -22.18 19.01 22.37
C ILE A 415 -20.82 18.33 22.58
N SER A 416 -20.81 17.02 22.82
CA SER A 416 -19.61 16.27 23.26
C SER A 416 -18.94 15.44 22.16
N GLY A 417 -19.60 15.30 21.00
CA GLY A 417 -19.09 14.57 19.85
C GLY A 417 -19.17 13.04 19.94
N HIS A 418 -19.53 12.48 21.09
CA HIS A 418 -19.69 11.04 21.33
C HIS A 418 -20.67 10.79 22.49
N VAL A 419 -21.22 9.59 22.60
CA VAL A 419 -22.07 9.14 23.71
C VAL A 419 -21.39 7.94 24.37
N SER A 420 -21.35 7.93 25.71
CA SER A 420 -20.82 6.80 26.49
C SER A 420 -21.97 5.99 27.09
N SER A 421 -21.79 4.67 27.17
CA SER A 421 -22.70 3.76 27.87
C SER A 421 -22.70 3.94 29.39
N GLU A 422 -21.65 4.55 29.95
CA GLU A 422 -21.49 4.74 31.41
C GLU A 422 -22.24 5.96 31.95
N ASN A 423 -22.59 6.92 31.07
CA ASN A 423 -23.30 8.15 31.43
C ASN A 423 -24.61 8.23 30.64
N ASP A 424 -25.58 7.39 31.02
CA ASP A 424 -26.90 7.41 30.41
C ASP A 424 -27.74 8.60 30.90
N VAL A 425 -27.78 9.67 30.09
CA VAL A 425 -28.57 10.87 30.36
C VAL A 425 -30.04 10.71 29.91
N SER A 426 -30.37 9.58 29.26
CA SER A 426 -31.65 9.35 28.58
C SER A 426 -32.61 8.43 29.35
N GLY A 427 -32.12 7.70 30.35
CA GLY A 427 -32.88 6.66 31.08
C GLY A 427 -33.23 5.44 30.23
N LEU A 428 -32.64 5.31 29.04
CA LEU A 428 -32.93 4.22 28.12
C LEU A 428 -32.22 2.91 28.52
N SER A 429 -31.16 2.98 29.33
CA SER A 429 -30.41 1.83 29.83
C SER A 429 -31.26 0.87 30.67
N ASP A 430 -32.21 1.39 31.43
CA ASP A 430 -33.08 0.59 32.32
C ASP A 430 -34.15 -0.21 31.55
N ARG A 431 -34.51 0.23 30.34
CA ARG A 431 -35.62 -0.35 29.55
C ARG A 431 -35.19 -1.01 28.24
N CYS A 432 -34.03 -0.64 27.69
CA CYS A 432 -33.54 -1.14 26.42
C CYS A 432 -32.57 -2.32 26.59
N VAL A 433 -33.00 -3.50 26.16
CA VAL A 433 -32.16 -4.73 26.16
C VAL A 433 -30.97 -4.67 25.19
N ARG A 434 -30.94 -3.68 24.29
CA ARG A 434 -29.89 -3.45 23.28
C ARG A 434 -29.18 -2.11 23.46
N PHE A 435 -29.17 -1.58 24.69
CA PHE A 435 -28.65 -0.25 24.98
C PHE A 435 -27.20 -0.01 24.49
N PRO A 436 -26.23 -0.91 24.72
CA PRO A 436 -24.85 -0.70 24.22
C PRO A 436 -24.76 -0.62 22.70
N GLU A 437 -25.62 -1.35 21.99
CA GLU A 437 -25.67 -1.39 20.52
C GLU A 437 -26.28 -0.10 19.96
N VAL A 438 -27.28 0.47 20.64
CA VAL A 438 -27.85 1.78 20.30
C VAL A 438 -26.78 2.87 20.45
N VAL A 439 -26.00 2.86 21.54
CA VAL A 439 -24.91 3.83 21.78
C VAL A 439 -23.80 3.69 20.73
N ALA A 440 -23.38 2.46 20.41
CA ALA A 440 -22.37 2.19 19.39
C ALA A 440 -22.82 2.67 18.00
N GLU A 441 -24.08 2.41 17.62
CA GLU A 441 -24.61 2.81 16.32
C GLU A 441 -24.81 4.33 16.21
N MET A 442 -25.23 4.99 17.30
CA MET A 442 -25.30 6.45 17.40
C MET A 442 -23.92 7.11 17.19
N ASN A 443 -22.87 6.58 17.82
CA ASN A 443 -21.49 7.05 17.62
C ASN A 443 -20.98 6.76 16.20
N HIS A 444 -21.31 5.59 15.65
CA HIS A 444 -20.93 5.21 14.29
C HIS A 444 -21.54 6.16 13.25
N HIS A 445 -22.82 6.50 13.38
CA HIS A 445 -23.49 7.43 12.48
C HIS A 445 -22.89 8.85 12.56
N ARG A 446 -22.51 9.31 13.76
CA ARG A 446 -21.81 10.59 13.96
C ARG A 446 -20.47 10.63 13.23
N GLU A 447 -19.71 9.55 13.24
CA GLU A 447 -18.40 9.50 12.57
C GLU A 447 -18.55 9.52 11.04
N ILE A 448 -19.54 8.79 10.50
CA ILE A 448 -19.86 8.85 9.06
C ILE A 448 -20.25 10.27 8.65
N GLN A 449 -21.11 10.95 9.43
CA GLN A 449 -21.48 12.34 9.14
C GLN A 449 -20.25 13.24 9.18
N ARG A 450 -19.38 13.10 10.18
CA ARG A 450 -18.14 13.90 10.31
C ARG A 450 -17.21 13.73 9.10
N LEU A 451 -17.01 12.50 8.64
CA LEU A 451 -16.17 12.20 7.47
C LEU A 451 -16.79 12.74 6.18
N THR A 452 -18.10 12.58 6.02
CA THR A 452 -18.86 13.08 4.85
C THR A 452 -18.81 14.60 4.77
N THR A 453 -18.99 15.30 5.90
CA THR A 453 -18.89 16.76 5.95
C THR A 453 -17.46 17.23 5.67
N ARG A 454 -16.45 16.50 6.13
CA ARG A 454 -15.03 16.84 5.88
C ARG A 454 -14.68 16.71 4.39
N ILE A 455 -15.21 15.70 3.71
CA ILE A 455 -15.10 15.53 2.25
C ILE A 455 -15.92 16.60 1.50
N SER A 456 -17.11 16.96 1.99
CA SER A 456 -17.92 18.01 1.37
C SER A 456 -17.32 19.40 1.53
N MET A 457 -16.56 19.66 2.61
CA MET A 457 -15.85 20.92 2.90
C MET A 457 -14.55 21.11 2.09
N MET A 458 -14.04 20.08 1.39
CA MET A 458 -12.92 20.26 0.47
C MET A 458 -13.34 21.11 -0.72
N ASP A 459 -12.56 22.14 -1.04
CA ASP A 459 -12.86 23.07 -2.12
C ASP A 459 -12.88 22.37 -3.50
N ARG A 460 -13.74 22.85 -4.40
CA ARG A 460 -13.99 22.25 -5.72
C ARG A 460 -12.70 22.15 -6.54
N GLU A 461 -11.87 23.19 -6.50
CA GLU A 461 -10.60 23.22 -7.24
C GLU A 461 -9.61 22.18 -6.70
N THR A 462 -9.67 21.88 -5.39
CA THR A 462 -8.83 20.85 -4.77
C THR A 462 -9.30 19.45 -5.18
N LYS A 463 -10.61 19.21 -5.28
CA LYS A 463 -11.17 17.93 -5.75
C LYS A 463 -10.85 17.68 -7.22
N GLU A 464 -11.02 18.70 -8.06
CA GLU A 464 -10.74 18.64 -9.51
C GLU A 464 -9.25 18.47 -9.79
N SER A 465 -8.38 19.14 -9.03
CA SER A 465 -6.92 18.99 -9.14
C SER A 465 -6.45 17.58 -8.78
N ILE A 466 -6.98 17.00 -7.70
CA ILE A 466 -6.67 15.62 -7.29
C ILE A 466 -7.18 14.63 -8.35
N ALA A 467 -8.43 14.78 -8.79
CA ALA A 467 -9.01 13.95 -9.86
C ALA A 467 -8.16 14.00 -11.14
N PHE A 468 -7.70 15.19 -11.51
CA PHE A 468 -6.82 15.40 -12.66
C PHE A 468 -5.48 14.69 -12.51
N GLN A 469 -4.84 14.74 -11.33
CA GLN A 469 -3.58 14.05 -11.06
C GLN A 469 -3.69 12.54 -11.17
N TYR A 470 -4.77 11.95 -10.64
CA TYR A 470 -5.03 10.51 -10.76
C TYR A 470 -5.25 10.09 -12.23
N LYS A 471 -5.98 10.88 -13.01
CA LYS A 471 -6.15 10.65 -14.46
C LYS A 471 -4.84 10.79 -15.23
N CYS A 472 -4.01 11.77 -14.88
CA CYS A 472 -2.71 11.99 -15.51
C CYS A 472 -1.75 10.82 -15.23
N LEU A 473 -1.69 10.34 -13.98
CA LEU A 473 -0.91 9.17 -13.59
C LEU A 473 -1.40 7.89 -14.30
N GLY A 474 -2.73 7.75 -14.45
CA GLY A 474 -3.34 6.68 -15.24
C GLY A 474 -2.91 6.71 -16.71
N ARG A 475 -2.92 7.87 -17.37
CA ARG A 475 -2.47 8.02 -18.77
C ARG A 475 -0.97 7.79 -18.94
N LEU A 476 -0.17 8.25 -17.98
CA LEU A 476 1.26 8.03 -17.90
C LEU A 476 1.62 6.54 -17.94
N LEU A 477 0.92 5.77 -17.11
CA LEU A 477 1.08 4.32 -17.04
C LEU A 477 0.56 3.65 -18.32
N ALA A 478 -0.51 4.16 -18.95
CA ALA A 478 -1.00 3.66 -20.23
C ALA A 478 -0.13 4.03 -21.45
N SER A 479 0.78 5.00 -21.31
CA SER A 479 1.57 5.51 -22.44
C SER A 479 2.54 4.46 -22.96
N ARG A 480 2.55 4.28 -24.28
CA ARG A 480 3.28 3.21 -24.95
C ARG A 480 4.71 3.69 -25.27
N PRO A 481 5.79 3.04 -24.78
CA PRO A 481 7.11 3.32 -25.32
C PRO A 481 7.18 2.88 -26.79
N VAL A 482 7.66 3.76 -27.67
CA VAL A 482 7.86 3.46 -29.10
C VAL A 482 8.96 2.39 -29.21
N PRO A 483 8.71 1.24 -29.88
CA PRO A 483 9.70 0.19 -29.98
C PRO A 483 10.89 0.60 -30.86
N ALA A 484 12.11 0.30 -30.40
CA ALA A 484 13.38 0.65 -31.06
C ALA A 484 13.52 0.15 -32.53
N SER A 485 12.71 -0.81 -32.96
CA SER A 485 12.65 -1.30 -34.35
C SER A 485 11.94 -0.33 -35.30
N GLU A 486 10.91 0.39 -34.83
CA GLU A 486 10.28 1.47 -35.60
C GLU A 486 11.19 2.70 -35.69
N GLU A 487 11.99 2.95 -34.65
CA GLU A 487 12.94 4.04 -34.56
C GLU A 487 14.10 3.91 -35.57
N LYS A 488 14.59 2.68 -35.80
CA LYS A 488 15.56 2.37 -36.87
C LYS A 488 14.95 2.53 -38.27
N ARG A 489 13.70 2.10 -38.50
CA ARG A 489 13.02 2.23 -39.81
C ARG A 489 12.69 3.69 -40.16
N ARG A 490 12.35 4.52 -39.16
CA ARG A 490 12.08 5.95 -39.36
C ARG A 490 13.33 6.73 -39.72
N SER A 491 14.51 6.38 -39.18
CA SER A 491 15.78 7.12 -39.29
C SER A 491 16.40 7.33 -40.70
N SER A 492 15.81 6.79 -41.77
CA SER A 492 16.41 6.82 -43.13
C SER A 492 16.09 8.07 -43.97
N ARG A 493 15.17 8.95 -43.53
CA ARG A 493 14.85 10.21 -44.21
C ARG A 493 15.63 11.39 -43.61
N PRO A 494 16.26 12.27 -44.41
CA PRO A 494 16.90 13.48 -43.91
C PRO A 494 15.82 14.45 -43.38
N GLY A 495 15.91 14.82 -42.10
CA GLY A 495 14.97 15.73 -41.43
C GLY A 495 15.33 17.21 -41.60
N LEU A 496 14.37 18.07 -41.26
CA LEU A 496 14.52 19.54 -41.28
C LEU A 496 15.69 19.98 -40.37
N LYS A 497 16.64 20.76 -40.90
CA LYS A 497 17.75 21.32 -40.11
C LYS A 497 17.33 22.59 -39.39
N VAL A 498 17.24 22.52 -38.06
CA VAL A 498 16.83 23.64 -37.20
C VAL A 498 18.05 24.28 -36.52
N THR A 499 18.14 25.60 -36.55
CA THR A 499 19.16 26.38 -35.82
C THR A 499 18.45 27.29 -34.82
N VAL A 500 18.90 27.28 -33.57
CA VAL A 500 18.28 28.01 -32.46
C VAL A 500 19.27 29.01 -31.90
N LYS A 501 18.81 30.23 -31.64
CA LYS A 501 19.52 31.25 -30.88
C LYS A 501 18.54 31.89 -29.91
N GLY A 502 18.98 32.12 -28.68
CA GLY A 502 18.22 32.85 -27.67
C GLY A 502 19.18 33.60 -26.77
N GLU A 503 18.71 34.72 -26.24
CA GLU A 503 19.45 35.61 -25.37
C GLU A 503 18.50 36.09 -24.27
N THR A 504 19.03 36.24 -23.06
CA THR A 504 18.25 36.63 -21.89
C THR A 504 18.97 37.76 -21.18
N ILE A 505 18.26 38.86 -20.92
CA ILE A 505 18.83 40.08 -20.35
C ILE A 505 18.10 40.37 -19.03
N PRO A 506 18.80 40.53 -17.89
CA PRO A 506 18.18 40.92 -16.63
C PRO A 506 17.48 42.28 -16.71
N ALA A 507 16.44 42.47 -15.90
CA ALA A 507 15.80 43.77 -15.75
C ALA A 507 16.79 44.82 -15.20
N ALA A 508 16.61 46.10 -15.56
CA ALA A 508 17.50 47.19 -15.16
C ALA A 508 17.77 47.19 -13.64
N GLY A 509 19.04 47.04 -13.25
CA GLY A 509 19.49 46.96 -11.86
C GLY A 509 19.53 45.55 -11.25
N GLY A 510 19.14 44.50 -11.98
CA GLY A 510 19.20 43.10 -11.55
C GLY A 510 20.41 42.33 -12.07
N ILE A 511 20.88 41.36 -11.28
CA ILE A 511 22.00 40.46 -11.64
C ILE A 511 21.49 39.20 -12.36
N SER A 512 20.29 38.75 -12.03
CA SER A 512 19.66 37.54 -12.58
C SER A 512 18.41 37.87 -13.38
N ALA A 513 18.24 37.24 -14.54
CA ALA A 513 17.02 37.34 -15.33
C ALA A 513 15.91 36.44 -14.77
N GLY A 514 14.69 36.97 -14.71
CA GLY A 514 13.49 36.23 -14.29
C GLY A 514 13.03 35.21 -15.31
N ASP A 515 13.33 35.46 -16.58
CA ASP A 515 13.00 34.59 -17.71
C ASP A 515 14.09 33.54 -17.90
N ASN A 516 13.72 32.30 -18.17
CA ASN A 516 14.64 31.24 -18.58
C ASN A 516 14.10 30.53 -19.81
N TRP A 517 14.98 30.08 -20.70
CA TRP A 517 14.59 29.29 -21.86
C TRP A 517 15.49 28.08 -22.04
N VAL A 518 14.96 27.05 -22.68
CA VAL A 518 15.70 25.83 -23.00
C VAL A 518 15.36 25.34 -24.39
N LYS A 519 16.38 24.83 -25.08
CA LYS A 519 16.23 23.95 -26.22
C LYS A 519 16.32 22.51 -25.70
N TYR A 520 15.26 21.75 -25.91
CA TYR A 520 15.16 20.35 -25.50
C TYR A 520 14.90 19.43 -26.70
N ASP A 521 15.81 18.49 -26.95
CA ASP A 521 15.63 17.49 -28.00
C ASP A 521 14.87 16.30 -27.40
N LEU A 522 13.55 16.23 -27.64
CA LEU A 522 12.64 15.20 -27.11
C LEU A 522 12.99 13.81 -27.65
N ASP A 523 13.30 13.75 -28.94
CA ASP A 523 13.86 12.58 -29.60
C ASP A 523 14.72 13.05 -30.80
N ARG A 524 15.17 12.11 -31.64
CA ARG A 524 16.02 12.44 -32.81
C ARG A 524 15.38 13.39 -33.83
N ARG A 525 14.06 13.66 -33.76
CA ARG A 525 13.32 14.43 -34.76
C ARG A 525 12.33 15.45 -34.18
N ARG A 526 12.02 15.39 -32.89
CA ARG A 526 11.18 16.38 -32.21
C ARG A 526 12.02 17.25 -31.30
N MET A 527 11.92 18.55 -31.51
CA MET A 527 12.61 19.57 -30.71
C MET A 527 11.56 20.42 -30.02
N LEU A 528 11.69 20.59 -28.71
CA LEU A 528 10.94 21.55 -27.92
C LEU A 528 11.83 22.76 -27.64
N LEU A 529 11.30 23.94 -27.88
CA LEU A 529 11.81 25.20 -27.34
C LEU A 529 10.81 25.66 -26.30
N ALA A 530 11.27 25.92 -25.08
CA ALA A 530 10.43 26.43 -24.01
C ALA A 530 11.05 27.70 -23.45
N LEU A 531 10.23 28.73 -23.25
CA LEU A 531 10.55 29.98 -22.58
C LEU A 531 9.58 30.13 -21.41
N VAL A 532 10.12 30.44 -20.25
CA VAL A 532 9.37 30.53 -19.00
C VAL A 532 9.69 31.86 -18.34
N ASP A 533 8.68 32.67 -18.12
CA ASP A 533 8.75 33.93 -17.40
C ASP A 533 8.23 33.75 -15.98
N GLY A 534 9.16 33.84 -15.01
CA GLY A 534 8.86 33.72 -13.60
C GLY A 534 8.34 35.04 -13.04
N MET A 535 7.28 34.99 -12.23
CA MET A 535 6.67 36.21 -11.70
C MET A 535 7.62 37.03 -10.81
N GLY A 536 7.75 38.33 -11.10
CA GLY A 536 8.51 39.28 -10.29
C GLY A 536 9.85 39.67 -10.92
N LYS A 537 10.85 39.99 -10.08
CA LYS A 537 12.21 40.37 -10.53
C LYS A 537 13.28 39.76 -9.63
N GLY A 538 14.46 39.52 -10.19
CA GLY A 538 15.62 39.00 -9.46
C GLY A 538 15.56 37.50 -9.20
N ASP A 539 16.31 37.04 -8.20
CA ASP A 539 16.62 35.61 -8.01
C ASP A 539 15.41 34.71 -7.75
N LYS A 540 14.33 35.26 -7.18
CA LYS A 540 13.08 34.52 -6.94
C LYS A 540 12.38 34.15 -8.25
N ALA A 541 12.19 35.13 -9.15
CA ALA A 541 11.63 34.91 -10.48
C ALA A 541 12.52 33.95 -11.29
N ALA A 542 13.84 34.15 -11.22
CA ALA A 542 14.82 33.32 -11.90
C ALA A 542 14.79 31.86 -11.40
N LYS A 543 14.58 31.64 -10.10
CA LYS A 543 14.43 30.30 -9.53
C LYS A 543 13.12 29.65 -9.96
N GLN A 544 12.01 30.38 -9.91
CA GLN A 544 10.70 29.86 -10.31
C GLN A 544 10.68 29.39 -11.77
N SER A 545 11.23 30.19 -12.69
CA SER A 545 11.28 29.81 -14.12
C SER A 545 12.24 28.64 -14.38
N ARG A 546 13.36 28.54 -13.64
CA ARG A 546 14.26 27.36 -13.72
C ARG A 546 13.60 26.08 -13.21
N ASP A 547 13.01 26.11 -12.02
CA ASP A 547 12.37 24.95 -11.40
C ASP A 547 11.21 24.45 -12.29
N THR A 548 10.45 25.37 -12.90
CA THR A 548 9.37 25.07 -13.87
C THR A 548 9.90 24.35 -15.11
N LEU A 549 11.02 24.81 -15.68
CA LEU A 549 11.66 24.17 -16.82
C LEU A 549 12.19 22.78 -16.49
N GLU A 550 12.77 22.59 -15.31
CA GLU A 550 13.27 21.29 -14.85
C GLU A 550 12.15 20.27 -14.67
N ILE A 551 11.02 20.68 -14.08
CA ILE A 551 9.84 19.82 -13.94
C ILE A 551 9.26 19.47 -15.31
N LEU A 552 9.06 20.46 -16.19
CA LEU A 552 8.54 20.22 -17.54
C LEU A 552 9.42 19.23 -18.31
N LYS A 553 10.74 19.40 -18.23
CA LYS A 553 11.71 18.48 -18.84
C LYS A 553 11.60 17.07 -18.25
N ALA A 554 11.53 16.94 -16.92
CA ALA A 554 11.41 15.64 -16.26
C ALA A 554 10.13 14.90 -16.67
N LEU A 555 9.01 15.60 -16.85
CA LEU A 555 7.75 15.01 -17.33
C LEU A 555 7.87 14.52 -18.77
N LEU A 556 8.45 15.34 -19.65
CA LEU A 556 8.66 14.96 -21.04
C LEU A 556 9.64 13.78 -21.17
N ASP A 557 10.67 13.72 -20.32
CA ASP A 557 11.61 12.58 -20.23
C ASP A 557 10.93 11.29 -19.77
N CYS A 558 9.88 11.40 -18.97
CA CYS A 558 9.04 10.27 -18.58
C CYS A 558 8.07 9.83 -19.70
N GLY A 559 8.08 10.49 -20.85
CA GLY A 559 7.28 10.11 -22.01
C GLY A 559 5.86 10.68 -22.03
N LEU A 560 5.53 11.65 -21.16
CA LEU A 560 4.28 12.38 -21.28
C LEU A 560 4.26 13.20 -22.57
N ASP A 561 3.08 13.33 -23.17
CA ASP A 561 2.87 14.36 -24.19
C ASP A 561 2.92 15.77 -23.59
N TYR A 562 3.12 16.75 -24.46
CA TYR A 562 3.27 18.14 -24.08
C TYR A 562 2.05 18.69 -23.33
N ASP A 563 0.84 18.43 -23.84
CA ASP A 563 -0.40 19.00 -23.28
C ASP A 563 -0.68 18.46 -21.87
N SER A 564 -0.38 17.17 -21.63
CA SER A 564 -0.48 16.53 -20.32
C SER A 564 0.59 17.07 -19.35
N SER A 565 1.82 17.28 -19.85
CA SER A 565 2.93 17.81 -19.04
C SER A 565 2.66 19.22 -18.54
N ILE A 566 2.12 20.11 -19.39
CA ILE A 566 1.75 21.48 -18.99
C ILE A 566 0.59 21.47 -18.01
N SER A 567 -0.42 20.65 -18.24
CA SER A 567 -1.58 20.59 -17.35
C SER A 567 -1.20 20.06 -15.96
N PHE A 568 -0.27 19.09 -15.89
CA PHE A 568 0.32 18.63 -14.63
C PHE A 568 1.15 19.73 -13.97
N LEU A 569 2.01 20.40 -14.73
CA LEU A 569 2.85 21.50 -14.24
C LEU A 569 1.99 22.61 -13.61
N ASN A 570 0.92 23.04 -14.27
CA ASN A 570 0.00 24.05 -13.73
C ASN A 570 -0.65 23.61 -12.42
N SER A 571 -1.06 22.34 -12.34
CA SER A 571 -1.69 21.78 -11.13
C SER A 571 -0.68 21.65 -9.97
N ALA A 572 0.57 21.28 -10.28
CA ALA A 572 1.64 21.16 -9.30
C ALA A 572 2.10 22.52 -8.76
N LEU A 573 2.21 23.53 -9.65
CA LEU A 573 2.55 24.91 -9.27
C LEU A 573 1.45 25.54 -8.40
N PHE A 574 0.17 25.26 -8.70
CA PHE A 574 -0.96 25.71 -7.88
C PHE A 574 -0.89 25.17 -6.44
N LEU A 575 -0.54 23.88 -6.27
CA LEU A 575 -0.44 23.24 -4.96
C LEU A 575 0.83 23.60 -4.18
N ALA A 576 1.91 23.97 -4.87
CA ALA A 576 3.20 24.32 -4.25
C ALA A 576 3.20 25.70 -3.55
N GLY A 577 2.17 26.54 -3.78
CA GLY A 577 1.79 27.65 -2.90
C GLY A 577 2.32 29.04 -3.27
N THR A 578 1.43 29.89 -3.79
CA THR A 578 0.76 31.05 -3.16
C THR A 578 -0.39 31.40 -4.12
N PRO A 579 -1.53 31.95 -3.67
CA PRO A 579 -2.69 32.23 -4.55
C PRO A 579 -2.40 33.13 -5.78
N ASP A 580 -1.20 33.73 -5.83
CA ASP A 580 -0.79 34.71 -6.85
C ASP A 580 0.45 34.29 -7.67
N SER A 581 1.04 33.09 -7.50
CA SER A 581 2.26 32.72 -8.25
C SER A 581 1.97 32.04 -9.59
N PHE A 582 1.66 32.83 -10.62
CA PHE A 582 1.50 32.35 -12.00
C PHE A 582 2.81 32.45 -12.78
N VAL A 583 3.09 31.46 -13.64
CA VAL A 583 4.30 31.42 -14.47
C VAL A 583 3.87 31.36 -15.93
N ALA A 584 4.31 32.32 -16.75
CA ALA A 584 3.98 32.29 -18.17
C ALA A 584 4.93 31.34 -18.91
N VAL A 585 4.37 30.41 -19.69
CA VAL A 585 5.11 29.39 -20.44
C VAL A 585 4.79 29.51 -21.92
N ASP A 586 5.83 29.72 -22.73
CA ASP A 586 5.79 29.73 -24.19
C ASP A 586 6.60 28.57 -24.75
N CYS A 587 5.93 27.65 -25.45
CA CYS A 587 6.60 26.51 -26.04
C CYS A 587 6.34 26.38 -27.54
N LEU A 588 7.38 25.95 -28.24
CA LEU A 588 7.38 25.61 -29.65
C LEU A 588 7.91 24.19 -29.83
N LEU A 589 7.04 23.27 -30.21
CA LEU A 589 7.38 21.91 -30.58
C LEU A 589 7.52 21.81 -32.10
N ILE A 590 8.71 21.46 -32.57
CA ILE A 590 9.01 21.26 -33.99
C ILE A 590 9.16 19.77 -34.24
N ASP A 591 8.27 19.21 -35.04
CA ASP A 591 8.39 17.86 -35.59
C ASP A 591 9.08 17.94 -36.96
N GLN A 592 10.35 17.51 -36.98
CA GLN A 592 11.20 17.52 -38.17
C GLN A 592 10.83 16.44 -39.18
N GLU A 593 9.95 15.49 -38.84
CA GLU A 593 9.45 14.47 -39.77
C GLU A 593 8.23 14.97 -40.53
N THR A 594 7.28 15.59 -39.82
CA THR A 594 6.07 16.13 -40.45
C THR A 594 6.23 17.57 -40.94
N GLU A 595 7.38 18.20 -40.65
CA GLU A 595 7.66 19.63 -40.90
C GLU A 595 6.61 20.56 -40.26
N ARG A 596 6.04 20.12 -39.13
CA ARG A 596 5.02 20.87 -38.38
C ARG A 596 5.60 21.51 -37.15
N ALA A 597 5.11 22.72 -36.86
CA ALA A 597 5.42 23.47 -35.67
C ALA A 597 4.13 23.65 -34.85
N TYR A 598 4.17 23.25 -33.59
CA TYR A 598 3.07 23.36 -32.64
C TYR A 598 3.43 24.41 -31.61
N PHE A 599 2.62 25.46 -31.51
CA PHE A 599 2.80 26.55 -30.57
C PHE A 599 1.85 26.37 -29.40
N HIS A 600 2.40 26.35 -28.20
CA HIS A 600 1.64 26.18 -26.97
C HIS A 600 1.95 27.36 -26.04
N LYS A 601 0.90 28.13 -25.74
CA LYS A 601 1.02 29.40 -25.03
C LYS A 601 0.14 29.37 -23.79
N LEU A 602 0.76 29.54 -22.63
CA LEU A 602 0.11 29.65 -21.33
C LEU A 602 0.51 30.99 -20.72
N GLY A 603 -0.38 31.98 -20.75
CA GLY A 603 -0.07 33.33 -20.27
C GLY A 603 1.03 34.07 -21.03
N ALA A 604 1.57 33.45 -22.09
CA ALA A 604 2.70 33.98 -22.85
C ALA A 604 2.27 34.99 -23.92
N PRO A 605 3.14 35.98 -24.24
CA PRO A 605 2.89 36.95 -25.31
C PRO A 605 2.84 36.29 -26.71
N PRO A 606 2.36 37.02 -27.74
CA PRO A 606 2.32 36.53 -29.11
C PRO A 606 3.70 36.15 -29.67
N SER A 607 3.77 35.09 -30.47
CA SER A 607 4.94 34.75 -31.28
C SER A 607 4.74 35.16 -32.74
N PHE A 608 5.83 35.34 -33.46
CA PHE A 608 5.82 35.74 -34.87
C PHE A 608 6.56 34.72 -35.74
N ILE A 609 5.98 34.40 -36.90
CA ILE A 609 6.62 33.54 -37.92
C ILE A 609 6.86 34.41 -39.16
N ARG A 610 8.13 34.64 -39.52
CA ARG A 610 8.50 35.36 -40.75
C ARG A 610 8.90 34.36 -41.84
N LYS A 611 8.19 34.37 -42.96
CA LYS A 611 8.48 33.58 -44.16
C LYS A 611 9.50 34.29 -45.06
N LYS A 612 10.10 33.55 -46.00
CA LYS A 612 11.15 34.08 -46.92
C LYS A 612 10.65 35.19 -47.86
N ASP A 613 9.36 35.16 -48.18
CA ASP A 613 8.66 36.15 -49.00
C ASP A 613 8.37 37.48 -48.24
N GLY A 614 8.78 37.59 -46.98
CA GLY A 614 8.56 38.77 -46.14
C GLY A 614 7.24 38.74 -45.36
N ASN A 615 6.38 37.75 -45.58
CA ASN A 615 5.11 37.63 -44.86
C ASN A 615 5.34 37.26 -43.38
N VAL A 616 4.65 37.96 -42.49
CA VAL A 616 4.69 37.73 -41.03
C VAL A 616 3.34 37.22 -40.54
N LEU A 617 3.34 36.06 -39.91
CA LEU A 617 2.18 35.47 -39.25
C LEU A 617 2.31 35.67 -37.74
N VAL A 618 1.18 35.96 -37.07
CA VAL A 618 1.11 36.14 -35.62
C VAL A 618 0.42 34.94 -34.99
N VAL A 619 1.02 34.38 -33.95
CA VAL A 619 0.48 33.25 -33.17
C VAL A 619 0.17 33.72 -31.76
N ARG A 620 -1.09 33.58 -31.32
CA ARG A 620 -1.57 34.02 -29.99
C ARG A 620 -2.15 32.84 -29.21
N GLY A 621 -1.95 32.82 -27.90
CA GLY A 621 -2.63 31.92 -26.98
C GLY A 621 -4.00 32.46 -26.56
N GLN A 622 -4.94 31.58 -26.26
CA GLN A 622 -6.27 31.94 -25.73
C GLN A 622 -6.40 31.72 -24.21
N LYS A 623 -5.38 31.15 -23.55
CA LYS A 623 -5.42 30.79 -22.12
C LYS A 623 -4.70 31.84 -21.27
N PRO A 624 -5.30 32.29 -20.14
CA PRO A 624 -4.60 33.13 -19.16
C PRO A 624 -3.40 32.40 -18.52
N PRO A 625 -2.45 33.15 -17.93
CA PRO A 625 -1.31 32.58 -17.18
C PRO A 625 -1.74 31.72 -16.01
#